data_AF-A0A661VS35-F1
#
_entry.id   AF-A0A661VS35-F1
#
_cell.length_a   1.000
_cell.length_b   1.000
_cell.length_c   1.000
_cell.angle_alpha   90.00
_cell.angle_beta   90.00
_cell.angle_gamma   90.00
#
_symmetry.space_group_name_H-M   'P 1'
#
loop_
_entity.id
_entity.type
_entity.pdbx_description
1 polymer ?
#
loop_
_entity_poly.entity_id
_entity_poly.type
_entity_poly.pdbx_seq_one_letter_code
_entity_poly.pdbx_strand_id
1 'polypeptide(L)'
;MFPAYPTVGLKPLYIAWYVVMLVGLGNVAGSIAGGFIVAVLQTFTQQFVGVAWEDVVPVAVMILVLLFVPSGIFGSEVKGVQEQ
;
A
#
# COMPACT_ATOMS: atom_id res chain seq x y z
N MET A 1 -5.56 -22.44 -10.14
CA MET A 1 -4.37 -23.18 -9.68
C MET A 1 -3.22 -22.18 -9.68
N PHE A 2 -2.74 -21.72 -8.52
CA PHE A 2 -1.56 -20.84 -8.48
C PHE A 2 -0.33 -21.71 -8.74
N PRO A 3 0.44 -21.47 -9.82
CA PRO A 3 1.60 -22.30 -10.11
C PRO A 3 2.68 -21.96 -9.07
N ALA A 4 3.31 -22.95 -8.42
CA ALA A 4 4.34 -22.72 -7.40
C ALA A 4 5.72 -22.63 -8.06
N TYR A 5 6.07 -21.45 -8.58
CA TYR A 5 7.40 -21.11 -9.06
C TYR A 5 8.04 -20.05 -8.15
N PRO A 6 9.38 -20.00 -8.01
CA PRO A 6 10.03 -19.15 -7.00
C PRO A 6 9.68 -17.66 -7.06
N THR A 7 9.24 -17.14 -8.22
CA THR A 7 8.91 -15.72 -8.42
C THR A 7 7.46 -15.35 -8.14
N VAL A 8 6.57 -16.31 -7.80
CA VAL A 8 5.13 -16.04 -7.53
C VAL A 8 4.90 -15.07 -6.38
N GLY A 9 5.85 -14.98 -5.45
CA GLY A 9 5.76 -14.12 -4.28
C GLY A 9 6.00 -12.65 -4.57
N LEU A 10 6.57 -12.29 -5.73
CA LEU A 10 6.94 -10.91 -6.03
C LEU A 10 5.73 -9.98 -6.14
N LYS A 11 4.70 -10.39 -6.89
CA LYS A 11 3.49 -9.58 -7.06
C LYS A 11 2.77 -9.29 -5.73
N PRO A 12 2.46 -10.29 -4.88
CA PRO A 12 1.85 -10.01 -3.58
C PRO A 12 2.78 -9.26 -2.63
N LEU A 13 4.11 -9.44 -2.73
CA LEU A 13 5.07 -8.65 -1.96
C LEU A 13 4.98 -7.16 -2.29
N TYR A 14 4.91 -6.80 -3.58
CA TYR A 14 4.78 -5.40 -4.00
C TYR A 14 3.49 -4.77 -3.48
N ILE A 15 2.35 -5.45 -3.61
CA ILE A 15 1.06 -4.95 -3.11
C ILE A 15 1.11 -4.76 -1.59
N ALA A 16 1.64 -5.74 -0.85
CA ALA A 16 1.79 -5.63 0.61
C ALA A 16 2.68 -4.44 1.00
N TRP A 17 3.78 -4.22 0.26
CA TRP A 17 4.68 -3.10 0.48
C TRP A 17 4.00 -1.75 0.26
N TYR A 18 3.22 -1.60 -0.82
CA TYR A 18 2.48 -0.38 -1.11
C TYR A 18 1.49 -0.04 -0.01
N VAL A 19 0.75 -1.04 0.49
CA VAL A 19 -0.24 -0.85 1.56
C VAL A 19 0.41 -0.45 2.87
N VAL A 20 1.49 -1.14 3.26
CA VAL A 20 2.20 -0.88 4.51
C VAL A 20 2.87 0.49 4.52
N MET A 21 3.45 0.93 3.40
CA MET A 21 4.07 2.26 3.32
C MET A 21 3.06 3.40 3.36
N LEU A 22 1.86 3.20 2.81
CA LEU A 22 0.80 4.21 2.78
C LEU A 22 0.11 4.35 4.15
N VAL A 23 -0.05 3.23 4.88
CA VAL A 23 -0.79 3.18 6.16
C VAL A 23 0.12 3.26 7.40
N GLY A 24 1.30 2.64 7.36
CA GLY A 24 2.22 2.50 8.49
C GLY A 24 2.27 1.07 9.07
N LEU A 25 3.45 0.68 9.57
CA LEU A 25 3.70 -0.61 10.21
C LEU A 25 2.99 -0.69 11.57
N GLY A 26 1.99 -1.57 11.70
CA GLY A 26 1.31 -1.88 12.97
C GLY A 26 -0.18 -1.48 13.04
N ASN A 27 -0.70 -0.72 12.06
CA ASN A 27 -2.13 -0.37 12.03
C ASN A 27 -2.93 -1.35 11.16
N VAL A 28 -3.42 -2.43 11.77
CA VAL A 28 -4.17 -3.49 11.06
C VAL A 28 -5.48 -2.96 10.48
N ALA A 29 -6.23 -2.15 11.23
CA ALA A 29 -7.50 -1.58 10.77
C ALA A 29 -7.30 -0.66 9.55
N GLY A 30 -6.28 0.21 9.61
CA GLY A 30 -5.89 1.07 8.49
C GLY A 30 -5.41 0.27 7.28
N SER A 31 -4.75 -0.89 7.49
CA SER A 31 -4.19 -1.70 6.42
C SER A 31 -5.26 -2.33 5.53
N ILE A 32 -6.42 -2.68 6.11
CA ILE A 32 -7.57 -3.19 5.33
C ILE A 32 -8.09 -2.09 4.40
N ALA A 33 -8.27 -0.87 4.91
CA ALA A 33 -8.71 0.27 4.11
C ALA A 33 -7.66 0.66 3.05
N GLY A 34 -6.39 0.70 3.42
CA GLY A 34 -5.28 0.98 2.51
C GLY A 34 -5.15 -0.07 1.40
N GLY A 35 -5.33 -1.35 1.71
CA GLY A 35 -5.37 -2.44 0.74
C GLY A 35 -6.48 -2.24 -0.30
N PHE A 36 -7.67 -1.86 0.15
CA PHE A 36 -8.77 -1.56 -0.76
C PHE A 36 -8.46 -0.35 -1.66
N ILE A 37 -7.91 0.73 -1.10
CA ILE A 37 -7.53 1.92 -1.87
C ILE A 37 -6.49 1.58 -2.95
N VAL A 38 -5.44 0.84 -2.59
CA VAL A 38 -4.37 0.44 -3.53
C VAL A 38 -4.93 -0.47 -4.64
N ALA A 39 -5.79 -1.43 -4.30
CA ALA A 39 -6.40 -2.33 -5.29
C ALA A 39 -7.30 -1.59 -6.29
N VAL A 40 -8.08 -0.63 -5.80
CA VAL A 40 -8.89 0.27 -6.64
C VAL A 40 -7.98 1.08 -7.55
N LEU A 41 -6.94 1.71 -7.01
CA LEU A 41 -5.96 2.47 -7.80
C LEU A 41 -5.29 1.65 -8.90
N GLN A 42 -4.91 0.40 -8.61
CA GLN A 42 -4.36 -0.52 -9.61
C GLN A 42 -5.38 -0.80 -10.72
N THR A 43 -6.62 -1.13 -10.36
CA THR A 43 -7.68 -1.47 -11.32
C THR A 43 -8.01 -0.27 -12.21
N PHE A 44 -8.12 0.93 -11.63
CA PHE A 44 -8.30 2.16 -12.39
C PHE A 44 -7.11 2.42 -13.31
N THR A 45 -5.88 2.25 -12.83
CA THR A 45 -4.68 2.45 -13.66
C THR A 45 -4.64 1.48 -14.85
N GLN A 46 -4.92 0.21 -14.61
CA GLN A 46 -5.00 -0.81 -15.67
C GLN A 46 -6.01 -0.41 -16.76
N GLN A 47 -7.17 0.12 -16.35
CA GLN A 47 -8.25 0.49 -17.26
C GLN A 47 -7.95 1.77 -18.06
N PHE A 48 -7.34 2.78 -17.44
CA PHE A 48 -7.17 4.10 -18.07
C PHE A 48 -5.79 4.32 -18.72
N VAL A 49 -4.73 3.73 -18.17
CA VAL A 49 -3.33 3.96 -18.60
C VAL A 49 -2.74 2.70 -19.27
N GLY A 50 -3.29 1.53 -18.94
CA GLY A 50 -2.87 0.25 -19.47
C GLY A 50 -2.08 -0.57 -18.46
N VAL A 51 -2.06 -1.90 -18.68
CA VAL A 51 -1.51 -2.89 -17.72
C VAL A 51 -0.03 -2.66 -17.41
N ALA A 52 0.75 -2.12 -18.35
CA ALA A 52 2.17 -1.80 -18.13
C ALA A 52 2.41 -0.75 -17.02
N TRP A 53 1.40 0.05 -16.68
CA TRP A 53 1.49 1.10 -15.66
C TRP A 53 0.91 0.68 -14.31
N GLU A 54 0.43 -0.55 -14.19
CA GLU A 54 -0.22 -1.11 -12.99
C GLU A 54 0.61 -0.90 -11.72
N ASP A 55 1.94 -1.05 -11.79
CA ASP A 55 2.81 -0.92 -10.61
C ASP A 55 3.40 0.50 -10.45
N VAL A 56 3.47 1.27 -11.54
CA VAL A 56 4.10 2.61 -11.54
C VAL A 56 3.21 3.63 -10.85
N VAL A 57 1.90 3.61 -11.12
CA VAL A 57 0.96 4.59 -10.55
C VAL A 57 0.78 4.42 -9.05
N PRO A 58 0.58 3.21 -8.49
CA PRO A 58 0.53 3.03 -7.04
C PRO A 58 1.80 3.51 -6.33
N VAL A 59 2.98 3.25 -6.91
CA VAL A 59 4.25 3.73 -6.37
C VAL A 59 4.33 5.27 -6.41
N ALA A 60 3.92 5.89 -7.52
CA ALA A 60 3.89 7.35 -7.62
C ALA A 60 2.94 7.98 -6.61
N VAL A 61 1.75 7.41 -6.44
CA VAL A 61 0.77 7.85 -5.43
C VAL A 61 1.33 7.70 -4.03
N MET A 62 2.01 6.59 -3.73
CA MET A 62 2.66 6.37 -2.44
C MET A 62 3.71 7.45 -2.16
N ILE A 63 4.56 7.78 -3.14
CA ILE A 63 5.56 8.86 -3.02
C ILE A 63 4.88 10.20 -2.75
N LEU A 64 3.80 10.53 -3.48
CA LEU A 64 3.04 11.76 -3.25
C LEU A 64 2.43 11.79 -1.84
N VAL A 65 1.82 10.70 -1.40
CA VAL A 65 1.26 10.59 -0.05
C VAL A 65 2.34 10.79 1.01
N LEU A 66 3.54 10.21 0.84
CA LEU A 66 4.66 10.42 1.77
C LEU A 66 5.18 11.86 1.77
N LEU A 67 5.13 12.57 0.64
CA LEU A 67 5.53 13.98 0.57
C LEU A 67 4.56 14.89 1.35
N PHE A 68 3.26 14.62 1.27
CA PHE A 68 2.25 15.44 1.94
C PHE A 68 1.93 14.98 3.37
N VAL A 69 2.05 13.67 3.63
CA VAL A 69 1.72 13.01 4.90
C VAL A 69 2.81 11.98 5.23
N PRO A 70 4.02 12.43 5.63
CA PRO A 70 5.18 11.57 5.86
C PRO A 70 5.01 10.59 7.03
N SER A 71 4.05 10.85 7.93
CA SER A 71 3.68 9.98 9.05
C SER A 71 2.69 8.86 8.68
N GLY A 72 2.26 8.78 7.41
CA GLY A 72 1.20 7.87 6.95
C GLY A 72 -0.22 8.39 7.25
N ILE A 73 -1.22 7.92 6.50
CA ILE A 73 -2.63 8.38 6.63
C ILE A 73 -3.22 8.01 8.00
N PHE A 74 -2.75 6.92 8.59
CA PHE A 74 -3.24 6.40 9.87
C PHE A 74 -2.10 6.20 10.86
N GLY A 75 -1.16 7.14 10.90
CA GLY A 75 -0.15 7.22 11.96
C GLY A 75 -0.88 7.14 13.30
N SER A 76 -0.80 5.97 13.95
CA SER A 76 -1.21 5.88 15.34
C SER A 76 -0.40 6.92 16.07
N GLU A 77 -1.08 7.84 16.77
CA GLU A 77 -0.50 8.45 17.95
C GLU A 77 0.21 7.30 18.66
N VAL A 78 1.54 7.33 18.68
CA VAL A 78 2.29 6.49 19.59
C VAL A 78 1.80 7.02 20.93
N LYS A 79 0.76 6.40 21.48
CA LYS A 79 0.25 6.71 22.79
C LYS A 79 1.45 6.45 23.68
N GLY A 80 2.14 7.53 24.03
CA GLY A 80 3.38 7.44 24.78
C GLY A 80 3.08 6.58 26.00
N VAL A 81 4.02 5.71 26.34
CA VAL A 81 4.01 4.88 27.56
C VAL A 81 4.00 5.74 28.86
N GLN A 82 3.67 7.03 28.75
CA GLN A 82 3.57 8.03 29.82
C GLN A 82 2.16 8.11 30.44
N GLU A 83 1.23 7.23 30.06
CA GLU A 83 -0.14 7.23 30.59
C GLU A 83 -0.56 5.84 31.11
N GLN A 84 0.37 5.16 31.78
CA GLN A 84 0.09 4.02 32.67
C GLN A 84 0.79 4.22 34.01
#